data_AF-A0A1G5YLM1-F1
#
_entry.id   AF-A0A1G5YLM1-F1
#
_cell.length_a   1.000
_cell.length_b   1.000
_cell.length_c   1.000
_cell.angle_alpha   90.00
_cell.angle_beta   90.00
_cell.angle_gamma   90.00
#
_symmetry.space_group_name_H-M   'P 1'
#
loop_
_entity.id
_entity.type
_entity.pdbx_description
1 polymer ?
#
loop_
_entity_poly.entity_id
_entity_poly.type
_entity_poly.pdbx_seq_one_letter_code
_entity_poly.pdbx_strand_id
1 'polypeptide(L)' 'MPKASGVEALRYLMREHGMSQSELPSVGTQSVVSEVLSGKRQLNLRQIRWLAERFGVSVETFI' A
#
# COMPACT_ATOMS: atom_id res chain seq x y z
N MET A 1 8.40 0.58 20.53
CA MET A 1 7.14 0.85 19.80
C MET A 1 6.94 -0.27 18.79
N PRO A 2 5.72 -0.80 18.59
CA PRO A 2 5.49 -1.75 17.49
C PRO A 2 5.80 -1.05 16.16
N LYS A 3 6.56 -1.72 15.29
CA LYS A 3 6.78 -1.23 13.92
C LYS A 3 5.44 -1.36 13.19
N ALA A 4 4.95 -0.27 12.62
CA ALA A 4 3.79 -0.33 11.75
C ALA A 4 4.12 -1.23 10.56
N SER A 5 3.19 -2.12 10.20
CA SER A 5 3.31 -2.96 9.02
C SER A 5 3.15 -2.12 7.75
N GLY A 6 3.71 -2.59 6.62
CA GLY A 6 3.52 -1.94 5.32
C GLY A 6 2.06 -1.76 4.92
N VAL A 7 1.17 -2.65 5.39
CA VAL A 7 -0.28 -2.54 5.19
C VAL A 7 -0.88 -1.39 5.99
N GLU A 8 -0.47 -1.19 7.25
CA GLU A 8 -0.91 -0.06 8.06
C GLU A 8 -0.42 1.28 7.48
N ALA A 9 0.82 1.31 6.98
CA ALA A 9 1.36 2.47 6.28
C ALA A 9 0.55 2.79 5.02
N LEU A 10 0.23 1.77 4.20
CA LEU A 10 -0.63 1.96 3.03
C LEU A 10 -2.01 2.50 3.41
N ARG A 11 -2.66 1.95 4.45
CA ARG A 11 -3.96 2.47 4.92
C ARG A 11 -3.88 3.92 5.37
N TYR A 12 -2.81 4.28 6.08
CA TYR A 12 -2.58 5.64 6.52
C TYR A 12 -2.44 6.59 5.32
N LEU A 13 -1.54 6.28 4.39
CA LEU A 13 -1.28 7.08 3.21
C LEU A 13 -2.53 7.23 2.32
N MET A 14 -3.30 6.16 2.15
CA MET A 14 -4.58 6.24 1.43
C MET A 14 -5.54 7.22 2.11
N ARG A 15 -5.70 7.14 3.43
CA ARG A 15 -6.60 8.07 4.16
C ARG A 15 -6.12 9.52 4.08
N GLU A 16 -4.82 9.75 4.29
CA GLU A 16 -4.24 11.09 4.28
C GLU A 16 -4.40 11.77 2.91
N HIS A 17 -4.31 10.99 1.83
CA HIS A 17 -4.51 11.49 0.47
C HIS A 17 -5.97 11.42 -0.02
N GLY A 18 -6.93 11.01 0.84
CA GLY A 18 -8.33 10.85 0.44
C GLY A 18 -8.57 9.80 -0.66
N MET A 19 -7.66 8.83 -0.78
CA MET A 19 -7.59 7.87 -1.89
C MET A 19 -8.36 6.58 -1.60
N SER A 20 -9.14 6.15 -2.59
CA SER A 20 -9.84 4.86 -2.60
C SER A 20 -8.96 3.71 -3.12
N GLN A 21 -9.38 2.46 -2.88
CA GLN A 21 -8.67 1.28 -3.38
C GLN A 21 -8.62 1.21 -4.92
N SER A 22 -9.64 1.73 -5.59
CA SER A 22 -9.74 1.78 -7.06
C SER A 22 -8.68 2.68 -7.70
N GLU A 23 -8.05 3.56 -6.93
CA GLU A 23 -7.04 4.51 -7.41
C GLU A 23 -5.60 3.96 -7.28
N LEU A 24 -5.45 2.66 -7.04
CA LEU A 24 -4.17 1.95 -7.00
C LEU A 24 -4.02 0.94 -8.16
N PRO A 25 -4.10 1.38 -9.44
CA PRO A 25 -4.18 0.47 -10.59
C PRO A 25 -2.91 -0.38 -10.80
N SER A 26 -1.74 0.11 -10.37
CA SER A 26 -0.47 -0.62 -10.47
C SER A 26 -0.29 -1.66 -9.35
N VAL A 27 -1.10 -1.60 -8.28
CA VAL A 27 -1.18 -2.67 -7.29
C VAL A 27 -2.05 -3.80 -7.83
N GLY A 28 -3.19 -3.47 -8.45
CA GLY A 28 -4.06 -4.43 -9.11
C GLY A 28 -5.50 -3.95 -9.18
N THR A 29 -6.43 -4.87 -9.42
CA THR A 29 -7.86 -4.58 -9.30
C THR A 29 -8.23 -4.22 -7.86
N GLN A 30 -9.39 -3.59 -7.67
CA GLN A 30 -9.88 -3.23 -6.33
C GLN A 30 -9.95 -4.45 -5.38
N SER A 31 -10.32 -5.63 -5.90
CA SER A 31 -10.30 -6.89 -5.13
C SER A 31 -8.89 -7.27 -4.65
N VAL A 32 -7.87 -7.13 -5.50
CA VAL A 32 -6.47 -7.40 -5.14
C VAL A 32 -5.99 -6.44 -4.06
N VAL A 33 -6.31 -5.15 -4.20
CA VAL A 33 -5.96 -4.14 -3.20
C VAL A 33 -6.66 -4.45 -1.87
N SER A 34 -7.93 -4.86 -1.88
CA SER A 34 -8.66 -5.29 -0.69
C SER A 34 -7.99 -6.48 0.00
N GLU A 35 -7.53 -7.49 -0.75
CA GLU A 35 -6.81 -8.64 -0.21
C GLU A 35 -5.51 -8.22 0.48
N VAL A 36 -4.75 -7.31 -0.15
CA VAL A 36 -3.53 -6.73 0.44
C VAL A 36 -3.85 -6.02 1.75
N LEU A 37 -4.84 -5.14 1.75
CA LEU A 37 -5.23 -4.40 2.95
C LEU A 37 -5.69 -5.36 4.07
N SER A 38 -6.34 -6.47 3.72
CA SER A 38 -6.75 -7.50 4.70
C SER A 38 -5.63 -8.44 5.15
N GLY A 39 -4.41 -8.32 4.59
CA GLY A 39 -3.28 -9.19 4.89
C GLY A 39 -3.33 -10.57 4.23
N LYS A 40 -4.38 -10.87 3.45
CA LYS A 40 -4.52 -12.12 2.68
C LYS A 40 -3.50 -12.23 1.56
N ARG A 41 -2.99 -11.09 1.09
CA ARG A 41 -2.00 -11.00 0.02
C ARG A 41 -0.88 -10.05 0.41
N GLN A 42 0.35 -10.41 0.07
CA GLN A 42 1.51 -9.55 0.29
C GLN A 42 1.77 -8.66 -0.92
N LEU A 43 2.25 -7.44 -0.68
CA LEU A 43 2.79 -6.60 -1.73
C LEU A 43 4.08 -7.23 -2.26
N ASN A 44 4.27 -7.19 -3.59
CA ASN A 44 5.55 -7.54 -4.19
C ASN A 44 6.43 -6.29 -4.36
N LEU A 45 7.73 -6.50 -4.60
CA LEU A 45 8.71 -5.42 -4.71
C LEU A 45 8.37 -4.37 -5.79
N ARG A 46 7.74 -4.78 -6.90
CA ARG A 46 7.31 -3.87 -7.97
C ARG A 46 6.21 -2.93 -7.47
N GLN A 47 5.24 -3.46 -6.75
CA GLN A 47 4.14 -2.69 -6.16
C GLN A 47 4.66 -1.76 -5.05
N ILE A 48 5.58 -2.24 -4.21
CA ILE A 48 6.23 -1.44 -3.16
C ILE A 48 6.93 -0.23 -3.75
N ARG A 49 7.74 -0.42 -4.81
CA ARG A 49 8.44 0.69 -5.48
C ARG A 49 7.47 1.72 -6.04
N TRP A 50 6.40 1.26 -6.68
CA TRP A 50 5.38 2.15 -7.22
C TRP A 50 4.63 2.93 -6.12
N LEU A 51 4.28 2.28 -5.01
CA LEU A 51 3.65 2.95 -3.87
C LEU A 51 4.59 3.98 -3.24
N ALA A 52 5.86 3.63 -3.07
CA ALA A 52 6.90 4.52 -2.55
C ALA A 52 7.05 5.78 -3.41
N GLU A 53 7.10 5.62 -4.74
CA GLU A 53 7.13 6.73 -5.68
C GLU A 53 5.85 7.57 -5.63
N ARG A 54 4.67 6.92 -5.64
CA ARG A 54 3.38 7.63 -5.65
C ARG A 54 3.14 8.46 -4.39
N PHE A 55 3.56 7.97 -3.23
CA PHE A 55 3.38 8.66 -1.95
C PHE A 55 4.61 9.49 -1.53
N GLY A 56 5.72 9.44 -2.28
CA GLY A 56 6.94 10.17 -1.95
C GLY A 56 7.62 9.70 -0.67
N VAL A 57 7.55 8.39 -0.38
CA VAL A 57 8.10 7.77 0.84
C VAL A 57 9.20 6.74 0.51
N SER A 58 9.99 6.33 1.51
CA SER A 58 10.97 5.24 1.35
C SER A 58 10.27 3.90 1.06
N VAL A 59 10.88 3.04 0.26
CA VAL A 59 10.42 1.65 0.05
C VAL A 59 10.35 0.84 1.35
N GLU A 60 11.19 1.17 2.33
CA GLU A 60 11.19 0.55 3.67
C GLU A 60 9.87 0.78 4.43
N THR A 61 9.09 1.78 4.04
CA THR A 61 7.76 2.05 4.60
C THR A 61 6.80 0.86 4.42
N PHE A 62 7.04 0.02 3.41
CA PHE A 62 6.16 -1.09 3.04
C PHE A 62 6.75 -2.49 3.32
N ILE A 63 7.91 -2.57 3.99
CA ILE A 63 8.64 -3.82 4.27
C ILE A 63 8.48 -4.24 5.72
#